data_AF-A0A5J4WKJ4-F1
#
_entry.id   AF-A0A5J4WKJ4-F1
#
_cell.length_a   1.000
_cell.length_b   1.000
_cell.length_c   1.000
_cell.angle_alpha   90.00
_cell.angle_beta   90.00
_cell.angle_gamma   90.00
#
_symmetry.space_group_name_H-M   'P 1'
#
loop_
_entity.id
_entity.type
_entity.pdbx_description
1 polymer ?
#
loop_
_entity_poly.entity_id
_entity_poly.type
_entity_poly.pdbx_seq_one_letter_code
_entity_poly.pdbx_strand_id
1 'polypeptide(L)'
;VSGFSGGLSVGALIGIIIAFVVVVAAIVIIIIVIVVVYKKICNIGEKVALKYCQIMSSDDELPTGLEQDVNLSDFEVGSLVQCKTKWGEVVKGFVYSIDAVGNRVILENGHDTSDFITPQFDAVYKLNKVGEHALRIINISALTEMGVIKSKGEINRLDNIRLRSELPYLDDEIDNKAIQYREHVNIDEIKSNLRKVGQVKDPFAQKLFNQLSSMYPNSSWDGNTMLVEGIRITPPYTEDQCEGQPTVMLERLQKMLTQYRIKSEFVDK
;
A
#
# COMPACT_ATOMS: atom_id res chain seq x y z
N VAL A 1 16.14 -64.11 -14.32
CA VAL A 1 15.36 -63.66 -13.15
C VAL A 1 16.12 -64.09 -11.90
N SER A 2 17.01 -63.24 -11.40
CA SER A 2 17.80 -63.47 -10.18
C SER A 2 17.36 -62.46 -9.14
N GLY A 3 16.61 -62.95 -8.14
CA GLY A 3 15.99 -62.16 -7.09
C GLY A 3 17.02 -61.55 -6.15
N PHE A 4 16.97 -60.23 -6.01
CA PHE A 4 17.70 -59.48 -5.00
C PHE A 4 16.75 -59.22 -3.82
N SER A 5 16.54 -60.23 -2.99
CA SER A 5 15.83 -60.07 -1.71
C SER A 5 16.80 -59.50 -0.67
N GLY A 6 17.14 -58.22 -0.82
CA GLY A 6 17.91 -57.47 0.16
C GLY A 6 17.03 -57.17 1.37
N GLY A 7 17.02 -58.08 2.34
CA GLY A 7 16.34 -57.85 3.62
C GLY A 7 16.94 -56.61 4.29
N LEU A 8 16.11 -55.58 4.49
CA LEU A 8 16.47 -54.44 5.32
C LEU A 8 16.87 -54.96 6.70
N SER A 9 18.14 -54.76 7.06
CA SER A 9 18.63 -55.09 8.40
C SER A 9 17.74 -54.42 9.44
N VAL A 10 17.40 -55.15 10.51
CA VAL A 10 16.58 -54.66 11.63
C VAL A 10 17.10 -53.31 12.17
N GLY A 11 18.43 -53.09 12.12
CA GLY A 11 19.03 -51.81 12.50
C GLY A 11 18.63 -50.63 11.60
N ALA A 12 18.45 -50.85 10.30
CA ALA A 12 17.99 -49.82 9.37
C ALA A 12 16.51 -49.45 9.61
N LEU A 13 15.68 -50.44 9.93
CA LEU A 13 14.28 -50.22 10.27
C LEU A 13 14.13 -49.36 11.54
N ILE A 14 14.92 -49.66 12.58
CA ILE A 14 14.95 -48.88 13.84
C ILE A 14 15.39 -47.44 13.58
N GLY A 15 16.41 -47.24 12.74
CA GLY A 15 16.87 -45.89 12.37
C GLY A 15 15.81 -45.04 11.69
N ILE A 16 15.04 -45.63 10.76
CA ILE A 16 13.94 -44.93 10.07
C ILE A 16 12.83 -44.54 11.05
N ILE A 17 12.47 -45.43 11.98
CA ILE A 17 11.44 -45.15 13.00
C ILE A 17 11.88 -43.98 13.89
N ILE A 18 13.13 -43.98 14.36
CA ILE A 18 13.67 -42.89 15.19
C ILE A 18 13.66 -41.57 14.42
N ALA A 19 14.11 -41.58 13.16
CA ALA A 19 14.10 -40.37 12.31
C ALA A 19 12.68 -39.81 12.12
N PHE A 20 11.69 -40.69 11.89
CA PHE A 20 10.30 -40.27 11.75
C PHE A 20 9.76 -39.64 13.03
N VAL A 21 10.03 -40.24 14.20
CA VAL A 21 9.62 -39.70 15.51
C VAL A 21 10.21 -38.31 15.75
N VAL A 22 11.49 -38.09 15.39
CA VAL A 22 12.15 -36.78 15.53
C VAL A 22 11.50 -35.73 14.62
N VAL A 23 11.19 -36.08 13.36
CA VAL A 23 10.53 -35.17 12.42
C VAL A 23 9.12 -34.79 12.91
N VAL A 24 8.35 -35.77 13.39
CA VAL A 24 7.01 -35.52 13.95
C VAL A 24 7.10 -34.61 15.17
N ALA A 25 8.05 -34.86 16.09
CA ALA A 25 8.25 -34.01 17.25
C ALA A 25 8.61 -32.55 16.85
N ALA A 26 9.47 -32.36 15.85
CA ALA A 26 9.82 -31.03 15.35
C ALA A 26 8.61 -30.30 14.76
N ILE A 27 7.77 -30.98 13.97
CA ILE A 27 6.54 -30.40 13.40
C ILE A 27 5.58 -29.96 14.51
N VAL A 28 5.39 -30.79 15.55
CA VAL A 28 4.53 -30.45 16.69
C VAL A 28 5.02 -29.19 17.42
N ILE A 29 6.33 -29.05 17.63
CA ILE A 29 6.91 -27.85 18.25
C ILE A 29 6.64 -26.60 17.39
N ILE A 30 6.81 -26.68 16.07
CA ILE A 30 6.55 -25.56 15.15
C ILE A 30 5.08 -25.12 15.24
N ILE A 31 4.14 -26.08 15.25
CA ILE A 31 2.71 -25.78 15.37
C ILE A 31 2.41 -25.06 16.70
N ILE A 32 2.98 -25.53 17.81
CA ILE A 32 2.80 -24.89 19.13
C ILE A 32 3.31 -23.44 19.10
N VAL A 33 4.50 -23.19 18.53
CA VAL A 33 5.07 -21.84 18.42
C VAL A 33 4.15 -20.94 17.60
N ILE A 34 3.65 -21.42 16.46
CA ILE A 34 2.71 -20.69 15.62
C ILE A 34 1.46 -20.31 16.42
N VAL A 35 0.82 -21.26 17.11
CA VAL A 35 -0.38 -21.01 17.92
C VAL A 35 -0.12 -19.97 19.02
N VAL A 36 1.02 -20.03 19.71
CA VAL A 36 1.38 -19.05 20.75
C VAL A 36 1.58 -17.66 20.16
N VAL A 37 2.24 -17.55 19.00
CA VAL A 37 2.43 -16.27 18.30
C VAL A 37 1.10 -15.70 17.84
N TYR A 38 0.24 -16.50 17.22
CA TYR A 38 -1.10 -16.07 16.81
C TYR A 38 -1.94 -15.61 18.01
N LYS A 39 -1.91 -16.34 19.12
CA LYS A 39 -2.62 -15.93 20.34
C LYS A 39 -2.11 -14.60 20.88
N LYS A 40 -0.78 -14.37 20.84
CA LYS A 40 -0.19 -13.10 21.27
C LYS A 40 -0.59 -11.94 20.36
N ILE A 41 -0.61 -12.15 19.05
CA ILE A 41 -1.03 -11.15 18.06
C ILE A 41 -2.52 -10.81 18.23
N CYS A 42 -3.39 -11.81 18.36
CA CYS A 42 -4.82 -11.59 18.60
C CYS A 42 -5.09 -10.83 19.90
N ASN A 43 -4.40 -11.17 21.00
CA ASN A 43 -4.53 -10.45 22.26
C ASN A 43 -4.07 -8.99 22.18
N ILE A 44 -3.09 -8.67 21.32
CA ILE A 44 -2.69 -7.28 21.06
C ILE A 44 -3.79 -6.55 20.30
N GLY A 45 -4.39 -7.19 19.28
CA GLY A 45 -5.52 -6.65 18.54
C GLY A 45 -6.72 -6.32 19.43
N GLU A 46 -7.06 -7.21 20.37
CA GLU A 46 -8.17 -7.00 21.30
C GLU A 46 -7.90 -5.85 22.29
N LYS A 47 -6.68 -5.72 22.82
CA LYS A 47 -6.30 -4.59 23.69
C LYS A 47 -6.31 -3.26 22.95
N VAL A 48 -5.93 -3.25 21.68
CA VAL A 48 -6.02 -2.06 20.83
C VAL A 48 -7.49 -1.70 20.58
N ALA A 49 -8.32 -2.67 20.21
CA ALA A 49 -9.75 -2.46 20.00
C ALA A 49 -10.46 -1.94 21.26
N LEU A 50 -10.16 -2.51 22.45
CA LEU A 50 -10.71 -2.05 23.72
C LEU A 50 -10.27 -0.63 24.09
N LYS A 51 -9.02 -0.26 23.77
CA LYS A 51 -8.53 1.11 23.99
C LYS A 51 -9.25 2.11 23.06
N TYR A 52 -9.54 1.73 21.82
CA TYR A 52 -10.36 2.54 20.91
C TYR A 52 -11.82 2.65 21.39
N CYS A 53 -12.42 1.57 21.90
CA CYS A 53 -13.77 1.62 22.48
C CYS A 53 -13.84 2.44 23.78
N GLN A 54 -12.83 2.40 24.64
CA GLN A 54 -12.80 3.22 25.86
C GLN A 54 -12.64 4.71 25.58
N ILE A 55 -11.91 5.09 24.51
CA ILE A 55 -11.84 6.48 24.05
C ILE A 55 -13.18 6.94 23.47
N MET A 56 -13.98 6.01 22.91
CA MET A 56 -15.33 6.30 22.42
C MET A 56 -16.41 6.31 23.52
N SER A 57 -16.15 5.74 24.70
CA SER A 57 -17.14 5.61 25.78
C SER A 57 -16.92 6.55 26.97
N SER A 58 -15.86 7.37 26.96
CA SER A 58 -15.77 8.51 27.87
C SER A 58 -16.64 9.62 27.30
N ASP A 59 -17.94 9.46 27.52
CA ASP A 59 -18.95 10.51 27.40
C ASP A 59 -18.63 11.59 28.45
N ASP A 60 -17.72 12.51 28.14
CA ASP A 60 -17.89 13.88 28.59
C ASP A 60 -19.09 14.44 27.82
N GLU A 61 -20.12 14.83 28.55
CA GLU A 61 -21.43 15.25 28.07
C GLU A 61 -21.35 16.08 26.78
N LEU A 62 -21.81 15.49 25.67
CA LEU A 62 -22.06 16.23 24.44
C LEU A 62 -23.09 17.33 24.70
N PRO A 63 -22.83 18.60 24.33
CA PRO A 63 -23.91 19.54 24.14
C PRO A 63 -24.74 19.05 22.95
N THR A 64 -25.94 18.56 23.23
CA THR A 64 -26.99 18.33 22.24
C THR A 64 -27.48 19.69 21.77
N GLY A 65 -26.85 20.22 20.72
CA GLY A 65 -27.25 21.48 20.14
C GLY A 65 -26.45 21.84 18.90
N LEU A 66 -27.16 21.83 17.77
CA LEU A 66 -26.83 22.43 16.49
C LEU A 66 -25.87 21.61 15.60
N GLU A 67 -26.41 21.17 14.46
CA GLU A 67 -25.65 21.19 13.20
C GLU A 67 -25.14 22.62 13.02
N GLN A 68 -23.98 22.94 13.58
CA GLN A 68 -23.26 24.15 13.23
C GLN A 68 -22.61 23.87 11.88
N ASP A 69 -23.15 24.48 10.83
CA ASP A 69 -22.43 24.64 9.58
C ASP A 69 -21.04 25.18 9.91
N VAL A 70 -20.01 24.39 9.59
CA VAL A 70 -18.61 24.80 9.79
C VAL A 70 -18.37 26.01 8.91
N ASN A 71 -18.39 27.20 9.52
CA ASN A 71 -18.22 28.44 8.79
C ASN A 71 -16.74 28.63 8.44
N LEU A 72 -16.41 28.43 7.16
CA LEU A 72 -15.04 28.47 6.68
C LEU A 72 -14.38 29.85 6.78
N SER A 73 -15.17 30.92 6.93
CA SER A 73 -14.65 32.28 7.09
C SER A 73 -13.83 32.46 8.35
N ASP A 74 -14.01 31.58 9.34
CA ASP A 74 -13.44 31.75 10.67
C ASP A 74 -12.05 31.11 10.78
N PHE A 75 -11.60 30.39 9.74
CA PHE A 75 -10.32 29.72 9.70
C PHE A 75 -9.32 30.45 8.81
N GLU A 76 -8.37 31.15 9.44
CA GLU A 76 -7.28 31.77 8.71
C GLU A 76 -6.17 30.77 8.41
N VAL A 77 -5.61 30.85 7.18
CA VAL A 77 -4.38 30.13 6.82
C VAL A 77 -3.26 30.45 7.82
N GLY A 78 -2.67 29.39 8.37
CA GLY A 78 -1.67 29.42 9.42
C GLY A 78 -2.21 29.17 10.83
N SER A 79 -3.53 29.12 11.04
CA SER A 79 -4.11 28.80 12.35
C SER A 79 -3.94 27.31 12.68
N LEU A 80 -3.68 27.00 13.95
CA LEU A 80 -3.70 25.62 14.44
C LEU A 80 -5.15 25.23 14.72
N VAL A 81 -5.65 24.21 14.03
CA VAL A 81 -7.03 23.76 14.13
C VAL A 81 -7.09 22.30 14.60
N GLN A 82 -8.17 21.98 15.29
CA GLN A 82 -8.58 20.62 15.59
C GLN A 82 -9.89 20.37 14.88
N CYS A 83 -9.94 19.35 14.03
CA CYS A 83 -11.16 18.94 13.35
C CYS A 83 -11.50 17.50 13.71
N LYS A 84 -12.80 17.22 13.79
CA LYS A 84 -13.35 15.88 14.01
C LYS A 84 -14.13 15.49 12.78
N THR A 85 -13.86 14.31 12.26
CA THR A 85 -14.56 13.77 11.10
C THR A 85 -15.81 13.01 11.52
N LYS A 86 -16.72 12.79 10.58
CA LYS A 86 -17.90 11.92 10.75
C LYS A 86 -17.58 10.47 11.12
N TRP A 87 -16.33 10.05 10.97
CA TRP A 87 -15.85 8.72 11.39
C TRP A 87 -15.29 8.72 12.82
N GLY A 88 -15.41 9.84 13.55
CA GLY A 88 -14.88 10.00 14.91
C GLY A 88 -13.38 10.27 14.96
N GLU A 89 -12.70 10.37 13.82
CA GLU A 89 -11.28 10.69 13.78
C GLU A 89 -11.05 12.17 14.10
N VAL A 90 -10.16 12.44 15.05
CA VAL A 90 -9.73 13.79 15.43
C VAL A 90 -8.37 14.07 14.81
N VAL A 91 -8.29 15.14 14.03
CA VAL A 91 -7.06 15.58 13.36
C VAL A 91 -6.69 16.97 13.87
N LYS A 92 -5.42 17.15 14.25
CA LYS A 92 -4.85 18.44 14.60
C LYS A 92 -3.82 18.83 13.54
N GLY A 93 -3.83 20.08 13.12
CA GLY A 93 -2.86 20.57 12.15
C GLY A 93 -2.98 22.06 11.86
N PHE A 94 -1.97 22.61 11.21
CA PHE A 94 -2.01 23.99 10.74
C PHE A 94 -2.78 24.06 9.43
N VAL A 95 -3.67 25.04 9.31
CA VAL A 95 -4.38 25.31 8.05
C VAL A 95 -3.37 25.79 7.02
N TYR A 96 -3.00 24.93 6.07
CA TYR A 96 -2.08 25.27 4.98
C TYR A 96 -2.81 26.03 3.87
N SER A 97 -3.98 25.53 3.46
CA SER A 97 -4.82 26.16 2.44
C SER A 97 -6.26 25.70 2.57
N ILE A 98 -7.19 26.57 2.19
CA ILE A 98 -8.62 26.26 2.11
C ILE A 98 -9.05 26.42 0.65
N ASP A 99 -9.53 25.33 0.06
CA ASP A 99 -10.15 25.33 -1.26
C ASP A 99 -11.67 25.34 -1.08
N ALA A 100 -12.24 26.55 -1.08
CA ALA A 100 -13.67 26.75 -0.95
C ALA A 100 -14.46 26.19 -2.15
N VAL A 101 -13.85 26.18 -3.34
CA VAL A 101 -14.50 25.67 -4.57
C VAL A 101 -14.58 24.15 -4.54
N GLY A 102 -13.49 23.48 -4.14
CA GLY A 102 -13.42 22.03 -4.01
C GLY A 102 -13.96 21.49 -2.68
N ASN A 103 -14.38 22.36 -1.76
CA ASN A 103 -14.83 22.03 -0.40
C ASN A 103 -13.78 21.22 0.38
N ARG A 104 -12.52 21.67 0.37
CA ARG A 104 -11.39 20.98 1.02
C ARG A 104 -10.59 21.90 1.93
N VAL A 105 -10.14 21.36 3.05
CA VAL A 105 -9.11 21.96 3.89
C VAL A 105 -7.85 21.12 3.83
N ILE A 106 -6.71 21.77 3.63
CA ILE A 106 -5.39 21.15 3.62
C ILE A 106 -4.74 21.50 4.95
N LEU A 107 -4.43 20.47 5.74
CA LEU A 107 -3.75 20.59 7.01
C LEU A 107 -2.31 20.11 6.88
N GLU A 108 -1.37 20.90 7.38
CA GLU A 108 -0.01 20.45 7.65
C GLU A 108 0.03 19.87 9.06
N ASN A 109 0.66 18.70 9.24
CA ASN A 109 0.70 18.06 10.56
C ASN A 109 1.40 18.99 11.57
N GLY A 110 0.62 19.53 12.49
CA GLY A 110 1.12 20.31 13.61
C GLY A 110 1.41 19.37 14.76
N HIS A 111 2.69 19.10 15.02
CA HIS A 111 3.05 18.56 16.34
C HIS A 111 2.82 19.67 17.36
N ASP A 112 1.97 19.40 18.36
CA ASP A 112 1.82 20.30 19.50
C ASP A 112 3.18 20.31 20.22
N THR A 113 3.95 21.38 20.03
CA THR A 113 5.30 21.54 20.62
C THR A 113 5.26 21.61 22.15
N SER A 114 4.08 21.71 22.76
CA SER A 114 3.90 21.66 24.21
C SER A 114 4.22 20.30 24.83
N ASP A 115 4.20 19.21 24.06
CA ASP A 115 4.57 17.88 24.56
C ASP A 115 6.08 17.58 24.45
N PHE A 116 6.86 18.50 23.86
CA PHE A 116 8.29 18.30 23.56
C PHE A 116 9.20 19.05 24.55
N ILE A 117 9.31 18.52 25.78
CA ILE A 117 10.45 18.79 26.66
C ILE A 117 11.40 17.59 26.59
N THR A 118 12.11 17.40 25.48
CA THR A 118 13.50 16.87 25.48
C THR A 118 14.09 16.82 24.06
N PRO A 119 15.17 17.57 23.79
CA PRO A 119 15.76 17.69 22.44
C PRO A 119 16.59 16.48 21.96
N GLN A 120 16.61 15.35 22.69
CA GLN A 120 17.48 14.21 22.37
C GLN A 120 16.80 13.07 21.59
N PHE A 121 15.48 13.14 21.33
CA PHE A 121 14.74 12.06 20.66
C PHE A 121 14.24 12.39 19.25
N ASP A 122 14.43 13.62 18.76
CA ASP A 122 13.75 14.11 17.56
C ASP A 122 14.23 13.48 16.24
N ALA A 123 15.53 13.13 16.14
CA ALA A 123 16.07 12.50 14.93
C ALA A 123 15.65 11.03 14.76
N VAL A 124 15.26 10.35 15.84
CA VAL A 124 14.88 8.92 15.82
C VAL A 124 13.37 8.74 15.61
N TYR A 125 12.54 9.73 15.99
CA TYR A 125 11.09 9.69 15.78
C TYR A 125 10.66 10.09 14.37
N LYS A 126 11.40 10.98 13.68
CA LYS A 126 11.13 11.36 12.27
C LYS A 126 11.33 10.22 11.25
N LEU A 127 11.96 9.11 11.63
CA LEU A 127 12.29 8.00 10.72
C LEU A 127 11.35 6.79 10.80
N ASN A 128 10.46 6.68 11.79
CA ASN A 128 9.80 5.40 12.09
C ASN A 128 8.27 5.40 12.25
N LYS A 129 7.55 6.47 11.90
CA LYS A 129 6.08 6.38 11.71
C LYS A 129 5.72 6.40 10.22
N VAL A 130 5.72 5.20 9.65
CA VAL A 130 5.03 4.89 8.40
C VAL A 130 3.54 5.25 8.58
N GLY A 131 3.13 6.43 8.13
CA GLY A 131 1.73 6.86 8.16
C GLY A 131 1.47 8.34 8.47
N GLU A 132 2.47 9.12 8.91
CA GLU A 132 2.27 10.57 9.09
C GLU A 132 2.48 11.28 7.75
N HIS A 133 1.37 11.51 7.04
CA HIS A 133 1.36 12.33 5.83
C HIS A 133 1.72 13.77 6.19
N ALA A 134 2.78 14.33 5.59
CA ALA A 134 3.20 15.72 5.82
C ALA A 134 2.06 16.73 5.59
N LEU A 135 1.19 16.44 4.62
CA LEU A 135 -0.02 17.18 4.33
C LEU A 135 -1.21 16.23 4.33
N ARG A 136 -2.33 16.68 4.88
CA ARG A 136 -3.59 15.96 4.89
C ARG A 136 -4.68 16.78 4.25
N ILE A 137 -5.33 16.21 3.24
CA ILE A 137 -6.45 16.83 2.54
C ILE A 137 -7.74 16.25 3.11
N ILE A 138 -8.60 17.11 3.66
CA ILE A 138 -9.86 16.70 4.27
C ILE A 138 -11.00 17.40 3.53
N ASN A 139 -12.02 16.64 3.13
CA ASN A 139 -13.25 17.21 2.60
C ASN A 139 -14.03 17.83 3.76
N ILE A 140 -14.43 19.10 3.63
CA ILE A 140 -15.09 19.85 4.70
C ILE A 140 -16.44 19.23 5.03
N SER A 141 -17.14 18.62 4.07
CA SER A 141 -18.40 17.90 4.31
C SER A 141 -18.22 16.59 5.10
N ALA A 142 -16.97 16.14 5.30
CA ALA A 142 -16.67 15.02 6.18
C ALA A 142 -16.36 15.46 7.61
N LEU A 143 -16.28 16.76 7.89
CA LEU A 143 -16.08 17.32 9.23
C LEU A 143 -17.42 17.44 9.95
N THR A 144 -17.46 17.00 11.20
CA THR A 144 -18.59 17.24 12.12
C THR A 144 -18.31 18.43 13.02
N GLU A 145 -17.05 18.64 13.38
CA GLU A 145 -16.62 19.73 14.27
C GLU A 145 -15.28 20.27 13.78
N MET A 146 -15.09 21.59 13.86
CA MET A 146 -13.81 22.22 13.60
C MET A 146 -13.63 23.41 14.54
N GLY A 147 -12.54 23.41 15.29
CA GLY A 147 -12.21 24.45 16.27
C GLY A 147 -10.81 25.01 16.01
N VAL A 148 -10.66 26.32 16.16
CA VAL A 148 -9.36 26.98 16.19
C VAL A 148 -8.76 26.79 17.59
N ILE A 149 -7.63 26.08 17.67
CA ILE A 149 -6.88 25.91 18.92
C ILE A 149 -6.01 27.16 19.18
N LYS A 150 -5.32 27.63 18.13
CA LYS A 150 -4.49 28.84 18.17
C LYS A 150 -4.70 29.63 16.90
N SER A 151 -5.08 30.90 17.03
CA SER A 151 -5.18 31.80 15.90
C SER A 151 -3.79 32.15 15.36
N LYS A 152 -3.72 32.55 14.09
CA LYS A 152 -2.47 32.98 13.44
C LYS A 152 -1.70 34.04 14.25
N GLY A 153 -2.41 34.93 14.96
CA GLY A 153 -1.81 35.98 15.78
C GLY A 153 -1.22 35.51 17.12
N GLU A 154 -1.71 34.39 17.65
CA GLU A 154 -1.28 33.80 18.93
C GLU A 154 -0.12 32.82 18.79
N ILE A 155 0.16 32.37 17.57
CA ILE A 155 1.33 31.54 17.27
C ILE A 155 2.56 32.45 17.34
N ASN A 156 3.12 32.55 18.55
CA ASN A 156 4.32 33.32 18.84
C ASN A 156 5.39 33.06 17.79
N ARG A 157 6.02 34.14 17.29
CA ARG A 157 7.07 34.06 16.26
C ARG A 157 8.17 33.03 16.58
N LEU A 158 8.40 32.69 17.84
CA LEU A 158 9.34 31.64 18.26
C LEU A 158 8.96 30.22 17.84
N ASP A 159 7.66 29.89 17.75
CA ASP A 159 7.19 28.58 17.27
C ASP A 159 7.35 28.47 15.74
N ASN A 160 7.07 29.57 15.03
CA ASN A 160 7.33 29.68 13.59
C ASN A 160 8.83 29.72 13.23
N ILE A 161 9.67 30.29 14.10
CA ILE A 161 11.13 30.28 13.91
C ILE A 161 11.69 28.88 14.13
N ARG A 162 11.22 28.09 15.10
CA ARG A 162 11.67 26.69 15.26
C ARG A 162 11.20 25.77 14.13
N LEU A 163 9.97 25.93 13.64
CA LEU A 163 9.47 25.17 12.47
C LEU A 163 10.20 25.53 11.16
N ARG A 164 10.70 26.77 11.02
CA ARG A 164 11.51 27.18 9.86
C ARG A 164 13.02 27.02 10.04
N SER A 165 13.54 26.99 11.27
CA SER A 165 14.99 26.89 11.55
C SER A 165 15.52 25.46 11.51
N GLU A 166 14.65 24.46 11.43
CA GLU A 166 15.01 23.06 11.17
C GLU A 166 14.71 22.59 9.75
N LEU A 167 14.22 23.47 8.87
CA LEU A 167 14.50 23.26 7.46
C LEU A 167 16.00 23.51 7.35
N PRO A 168 16.82 22.51 6.96
CA PRO A 168 18.17 22.83 6.53
C PRO A 168 18.00 23.97 5.53
N TYR A 169 18.76 25.04 5.72
CA TYR A 169 19.16 25.87 4.59
C TYR A 169 19.78 24.88 3.61
N LEU A 170 18.95 24.29 2.76
CA LEU A 170 19.37 23.82 1.47
C LEU A 170 19.80 25.13 0.84
N ASP A 171 21.12 25.36 0.82
CA ASP A 171 21.67 26.00 -0.34
C ASP A 171 21.00 25.31 -1.52
N ASP A 172 20.06 26.01 -2.16
CA ASP A 172 19.31 25.55 -3.32
C ASP A 172 20.26 25.47 -4.52
N GLU A 173 21.40 24.78 -4.36
CA GLU A 173 22.02 24.12 -5.46
C GLU A 173 21.12 22.93 -5.78
N ILE A 174 20.09 23.23 -6.58
CA ILE A 174 19.22 22.26 -7.22
C ILE A 174 20.11 21.13 -7.70
N ASP A 175 20.01 19.97 -7.04
CA ASP A 175 20.81 18.80 -7.40
C ASP A 175 20.27 18.27 -8.74
N ASN A 176 20.78 18.88 -9.80
CA ASN A 176 20.43 18.57 -11.17
C ASN A 176 20.72 17.09 -11.48
N LYS A 177 21.64 16.43 -10.75
CA LYS A 177 21.89 15.00 -10.91
C LYS A 177 20.77 14.17 -10.31
N ALA A 178 20.26 14.54 -9.13
CA ALA A 178 19.11 13.86 -8.53
C ALA A 178 17.84 14.05 -9.38
N ILE A 179 17.65 15.23 -9.97
CA ILE A 179 16.54 15.49 -10.90
C ILE A 179 16.68 14.66 -12.17
N GLN A 180 17.85 14.67 -12.81
CA GLN A 180 18.11 13.85 -14.01
C GLN A 180 17.96 12.35 -13.73
N TYR A 181 18.39 11.88 -12.56
CA TYR A 181 18.20 10.49 -12.16
C TYR A 181 16.70 10.14 -12.03
N ARG A 182 15.91 10.97 -11.34
CA ARG A 182 14.47 10.77 -11.20
C ARG A 182 13.75 10.85 -12.55
N GLU A 183 14.15 11.77 -13.40
CA GLU A 183 13.65 11.88 -14.77
C GLU A 183 13.93 10.58 -15.54
N HIS A 184 15.15 10.05 -15.47
CA HIS A 184 15.51 8.82 -16.16
C HIS A 184 14.71 7.61 -15.66
N VAL A 185 14.56 7.47 -14.34
CA VAL A 185 13.75 6.40 -13.72
C VAL A 185 12.29 6.52 -14.15
N ASN A 186 11.71 7.73 -14.10
CA ASN A 186 10.33 7.96 -14.51
C ASN A 186 10.12 7.71 -16.01
N ILE A 187 11.07 8.12 -16.86
CA ILE A 187 11.02 7.85 -18.30
C ILE A 187 11.07 6.35 -18.56
N ASP A 188 11.91 5.60 -17.85
CA ASP A 188 12.01 4.16 -18.03
C ASP A 188 10.76 3.43 -17.52
N GLU A 189 10.18 3.90 -16.41
CA GLU A 189 8.89 3.42 -15.91
C GLU A 189 7.77 3.70 -16.91
N ILE A 190 7.66 4.93 -17.42
CA ILE A 190 6.68 5.30 -18.45
C ILE A 190 6.88 4.47 -19.72
N LYS A 191 8.12 4.29 -20.19
CA LYS A 191 8.42 3.43 -21.35
C LYS A 191 8.01 1.98 -21.10
N SER A 192 8.24 1.46 -19.89
CA SER A 192 7.82 0.10 -19.51
C SER A 192 6.30 -0.04 -19.45
N ASN A 193 5.59 1.01 -19.03
CA ASN A 193 4.14 1.06 -18.95
C ASN A 193 3.49 1.26 -20.33
N LEU A 194 4.10 2.07 -21.21
CA LEU A 194 3.67 2.23 -22.61
C LEU A 194 3.77 0.92 -23.40
N ARG A 195 4.72 0.04 -23.07
CA ARG A 195 4.80 -1.31 -23.67
C ARG A 195 3.66 -2.23 -23.23
N LYS A 196 2.96 -1.91 -22.12
CA LYS A 196 1.86 -2.72 -21.56
C LYS A 196 0.48 -2.23 -21.97
N VAL A 197 0.35 -0.94 -22.30
CA VAL A 197 -0.88 -0.35 -22.84
C VAL A 197 -0.84 -0.52 -24.36
N GLY A 198 -1.41 -1.61 -24.86
CA GLY A 198 -1.50 -1.84 -26.30
C GLY A 198 -2.39 -0.79 -26.96
N GLN A 199 -2.13 -0.45 -28.21
CA GLN A 199 -3.06 0.34 -29.05
C GLN A 199 -4.33 -0.44 -29.44
N VAL A 200 -4.56 -1.59 -28.81
CA VAL A 200 -5.58 -2.54 -29.22
C VAL A 200 -6.93 -2.11 -28.66
N LYS A 201 -7.85 -1.79 -29.57
CA LYS A 201 -9.23 -1.41 -29.25
C LYS A 201 -10.07 -2.59 -28.74
N ASP A 202 -9.57 -3.82 -28.83
CA ASP A 202 -10.27 -5.04 -28.41
C ASP A 202 -10.13 -5.26 -26.88
N PRO A 203 -11.23 -5.16 -26.11
CA PRO A 203 -11.21 -5.40 -24.67
C PRO A 203 -10.80 -6.83 -24.30
N PHE A 204 -11.10 -7.82 -25.15
CA PHE A 204 -10.70 -9.21 -24.91
C PHE A 204 -9.17 -9.34 -24.94
N ALA A 205 -8.56 -8.79 -25.99
CA ALA A 205 -7.12 -8.81 -26.18
C ALA A 205 -6.37 -8.11 -25.03
N GLN A 206 -6.86 -6.95 -24.57
CA GLN A 206 -6.23 -6.25 -23.45
C GLN A 206 -6.33 -7.05 -22.13
N LYS A 207 -7.48 -7.68 -21.84
CA LYS A 207 -7.63 -8.52 -20.64
C LYS A 207 -6.73 -9.76 -20.70
N LEU A 208 -6.66 -10.42 -21.85
CA LEU A 208 -5.78 -11.55 -22.09
C LEU A 208 -4.30 -11.15 -21.89
N PHE A 209 -3.88 -10.02 -22.46
CA PHE A 209 -2.52 -9.51 -22.30
C PHE A 209 -2.19 -9.17 -20.83
N ASN A 210 -3.13 -8.55 -20.10
CA ASN A 210 -2.93 -8.26 -18.68
C ASN A 210 -2.70 -9.54 -17.88
N GLN A 211 -3.40 -10.62 -18.20
CA GLN A 211 -3.17 -11.91 -17.56
C GLN A 211 -1.81 -12.49 -17.96
N LEU A 212 -1.47 -12.50 -19.26
CA LEU A 212 -0.19 -13.01 -19.76
C LEU A 212 1.01 -12.25 -19.18
N SER A 213 0.96 -10.92 -19.16
CA SER A 213 2.04 -10.06 -18.63
C SER A 213 2.25 -10.19 -17.12
N SER A 214 1.23 -10.63 -16.36
CA SER A 214 1.39 -10.95 -14.94
C SER A 214 2.16 -12.26 -14.70
N MET A 215 2.11 -13.20 -15.64
CA MET A 215 2.85 -14.47 -15.56
C MET A 215 4.22 -14.39 -16.24
N TYR A 216 4.34 -13.56 -17.27
CA TYR A 216 5.52 -13.47 -18.12
C TYR A 216 6.00 -12.00 -18.19
N PRO A 217 7.02 -11.62 -17.41
CA PRO A 217 7.42 -10.22 -17.25
C PRO A 217 7.97 -9.59 -18.53
N ASN A 218 8.47 -10.39 -19.48
CA ASN A 218 8.98 -9.91 -20.77
C ASN A 218 7.88 -9.79 -21.85
N SER A 219 6.61 -9.71 -21.45
CA SER A 219 5.50 -9.52 -22.39
C SER A 219 5.39 -8.07 -22.86
N SER A 220 5.15 -7.87 -24.16
CA SER A 220 4.98 -6.53 -24.74
C SER A 220 4.04 -6.54 -25.94
N TRP A 221 3.53 -5.38 -26.32
CA TRP A 221 2.77 -5.19 -27.56
C TRP A 221 3.68 -4.79 -28.72
N ASP A 222 3.43 -5.39 -29.89
CA ASP A 222 4.00 -5.03 -31.18
C ASP A 222 2.85 -4.76 -32.17
N GLY A 223 2.36 -3.51 -32.17
CA GLY A 223 1.13 -3.13 -32.85
C GLY A 223 -0.08 -3.88 -32.26
N ASN A 224 -0.71 -4.73 -33.08
CA ASN A 224 -1.82 -5.59 -32.65
C ASN A 224 -1.36 -6.99 -32.21
N THR A 225 -0.07 -7.27 -32.22
CA THR A 225 0.51 -8.59 -31.89
C THR A 225 1.02 -8.57 -30.45
N MET A 226 0.71 -9.61 -29.66
CA MET A 226 1.33 -9.78 -28.35
C MET A 226 2.64 -10.53 -28.52
N LEU A 227 3.72 -10.04 -27.92
CA LEU A 227 5.00 -10.73 -27.82
C LEU A 227 5.17 -11.23 -26.39
N VAL A 228 5.29 -12.54 -26.19
CA VAL A 228 5.41 -13.19 -24.88
C VAL A 228 6.56 -14.20 -24.92
N GLU A 229 7.69 -13.89 -24.27
CA GLU A 229 8.87 -14.77 -24.22
C GLU A 229 9.33 -15.31 -25.58
N GLY A 230 9.31 -14.47 -26.63
CA GLY A 230 9.71 -14.85 -27.99
C GLY A 230 8.59 -15.50 -28.83
N ILE A 231 7.38 -15.62 -28.28
CA ILE A 231 6.19 -16.11 -28.98
C ILE A 231 5.31 -14.93 -29.37
N ARG A 232 4.89 -14.92 -30.63
CA ARG A 232 3.99 -13.92 -31.21
C ARG A 232 2.57 -14.48 -31.21
N ILE A 233 1.62 -13.71 -30.71
CA ILE A 233 0.19 -14.03 -30.71
C ILE A 233 -0.52 -12.96 -31.51
N THR A 234 -0.98 -13.30 -32.71
CA THR A 234 -1.63 -12.37 -33.65
C THR A 234 -3.16 -12.42 -33.53
N PRO A 235 -3.88 -11.33 -33.85
CA PRO A 235 -5.34 -11.37 -33.99
C PRO A 235 -5.76 -12.47 -34.98
N PRO A 236 -6.87 -13.21 -34.75
CA PRO A 236 -7.89 -13.05 -33.69
C PRO A 236 -7.52 -13.65 -32.31
N TYR A 237 -6.24 -13.83 -31.99
CA TYR A 237 -5.73 -14.31 -30.70
C TYR A 237 -6.19 -15.74 -30.36
N THR A 238 -6.21 -16.61 -31.36
CA THR A 238 -6.51 -18.04 -31.21
C THR A 238 -5.24 -18.87 -31.04
N GLU A 239 -5.38 -20.12 -30.58
CA GLU A 239 -4.27 -21.07 -30.42
C GLU A 239 -3.48 -21.29 -31.72
N ASP A 240 -4.15 -21.30 -32.87
CA ASP A 240 -3.52 -21.43 -34.19
C ASP A 240 -2.73 -20.18 -34.62
N GLN A 241 -2.93 -19.05 -33.95
CA GLN A 241 -2.30 -17.76 -34.26
C GLN A 241 -1.14 -17.46 -33.29
N CYS A 242 -0.59 -18.52 -32.70
CA CYS A 242 0.61 -18.45 -31.88
C CYS A 242 1.80 -19.01 -32.67
N GLU A 243 2.84 -18.22 -32.82
CA GLU A 243 4.05 -18.61 -33.54
C GLU A 243 5.30 -18.20 -32.75
N GLY A 244 6.28 -19.08 -32.64
CA GLY A 244 7.55 -18.75 -32.01
C GLY A 244 8.25 -19.94 -31.36
N GLN A 245 9.33 -19.62 -30.65
CA GLN A 245 10.13 -20.57 -29.88
C GLN A 245 10.30 -20.05 -28.45
N PRO A 246 10.43 -20.93 -27.45
CA PRO A 246 10.52 -22.40 -27.54
C PRO A 246 9.16 -23.13 -27.63
N THR A 247 9.11 -24.28 -28.33
CA THR A 247 7.87 -25.08 -28.56
C THR A 247 7.11 -25.48 -27.30
N VAL A 248 7.82 -25.82 -26.22
CA VAL A 248 7.19 -26.17 -24.92
C VAL A 248 6.37 -24.99 -24.38
N MET A 249 6.87 -23.78 -24.56
CA MET A 249 6.18 -22.58 -24.11
C MET A 249 5.04 -22.20 -25.05
N LEU A 250 5.18 -22.49 -26.34
CA LEU A 250 4.13 -22.35 -27.34
C LEU A 250 2.90 -23.21 -26.99
N GLU A 251 3.09 -24.50 -26.75
CA GLU A 251 1.99 -25.40 -26.36
C GLU A 251 1.30 -24.95 -25.07
N ARG A 252 2.09 -24.46 -24.10
CA ARG A 252 1.56 -23.93 -22.85
C ARG A 252 0.70 -22.69 -23.08
N LEU A 253 1.17 -21.74 -23.89
CA LEU A 253 0.43 -20.53 -24.23
C LEU A 253 -0.84 -20.85 -25.02
N GLN A 254 -0.77 -21.77 -25.99
CA GLN A 254 -1.94 -22.24 -26.74
C GLN A 254 -3.00 -22.80 -25.82
N LYS A 255 -2.63 -23.72 -24.91
CA LYS A 255 -3.56 -24.29 -23.93
C LYS A 255 -4.19 -23.22 -23.02
N MET A 256 -3.42 -22.21 -22.64
CA MET A 256 -3.91 -21.09 -21.84
C MET A 256 -4.92 -20.23 -22.61
N LEU A 257 -4.70 -19.98 -23.90
CA LEU A 257 -5.64 -19.25 -24.76
C LEU A 257 -6.96 -20.00 -24.90
N THR A 258 -6.92 -21.31 -25.14
CA THR A 258 -8.12 -22.16 -25.20
C THR A 258 -8.92 -22.06 -23.90
N GLN A 259 -8.25 -22.20 -22.76
CA GLN A 259 -8.90 -22.11 -21.44
C GLN A 259 -9.49 -20.73 -21.17
N TYR A 260 -8.75 -19.67 -21.52
CA TYR A 260 -9.19 -18.30 -21.32
C TYR A 260 -10.43 -17.98 -22.13
N ARG A 261 -10.46 -18.41 -23.40
CA ARG A 261 -11.59 -18.21 -24.30
C ARG A 261 -12.85 -18.94 -23.83
N ILE A 262 -12.71 -20.22 -23.44
CA ILE A 262 -13.83 -20.97 -22.85
C ILE A 262 -14.38 -20.21 -21.64
N LYS A 263 -13.50 -19.77 -20.74
CA LYS A 263 -13.90 -19.03 -19.54
C LYS A 263 -14.60 -17.71 -19.87
N SER A 264 -14.13 -16.93 -20.84
CA SER A 264 -14.78 -15.67 -21.23
C SER A 264 -16.16 -15.90 -21.83
N GLU A 265 -16.34 -16.94 -22.65
CA GLU A 265 -17.65 -17.27 -23.25
C GLU A 265 -18.71 -17.66 -22.19
N PHE A 266 -18.29 -18.13 -21.01
CA PHE A 266 -19.20 -18.43 -19.89
C PHE A 266 -19.53 -17.22 -19.00
N VAL A 267 -18.70 -16.18 -18.99
CA VAL A 267 -18.91 -14.99 -18.14
C VAL A 267 -19.86 -13.98 -18.80
N ASP A 268 -19.91 -13.98 -20.13
CA ASP A 268 -20.75 -13.06 -20.90
C ASP A 268 -22.17 -13.61 -21.20
N LYS A 269 -22.50 -14.81 -20.69
CA LYS A 269 -23.84 -15.43 -20.76
C LYS A 269 -24.53 -15.38 -19.40
#